data_AF-A0A453RA62-F1
#
_entry.id   AF-A0A453RA62-F1
#
_cell.length_a   1.000
_cell.length_b   1.000
_cell.length_c   1.000
_cell.angle_alpha   90.00
_cell.angle_beta   90.00
_cell.angle_gamma   90.00
#
_symmetry.space_group_name_H-M   'P 1'
#
loop_
_entity.id
_entity.type
_entity.pdbx_description
1 polymer ?
#
loop_
_entity_poly.entity_id
_entity_poly.type
_entity_poly.pdbx_seq_one_letter_code
_entity_poly.pdbx_strand_id
1 'polypeptide(L)'
;AECREIKLVDAPVSGGVKRAADGTLTVIVSGTDEALHCTGRVLSALSEKLYLIKGGCGAASSVKMVNQLLAGVHIASAAEAMAFGARLNLRTRRVFEIIQHA
;
A
#
# COMPACT_ATOMS: atom_id res chain seq x y z
N ALA A 1 -22.37 -0.35 -13.32
CA ALA A 1 -22.76 -0.34 -11.90
C ALA A 1 -23.06 1.10 -11.51
N GLU A 2 -24.22 1.59 -11.92
CA GLU A 2 -24.74 2.92 -11.57
C GLU A 2 -26.08 2.70 -10.89
N CYS A 3 -26.07 2.60 -9.57
CA CYS A 3 -27.29 2.53 -8.77
C CYS A 3 -27.06 3.33 -7.48
N ARG A 4 -27.85 4.42 -7.35
CA ARG A 4 -28.02 5.37 -6.22
C ARG A 4 -27.20 6.67 -6.31
N GLU A 5 -27.80 7.77 -5.85
CA GLU A 5 -27.25 9.14 -5.69
C GLU A 5 -26.04 9.23 -4.73
N ILE A 6 -25.16 8.24 -4.74
CA ILE A 6 -24.04 8.10 -3.81
C ILE A 6 -22.75 8.40 -4.56
N LYS A 7 -21.99 9.36 -4.02
CA LYS A 7 -20.64 9.64 -4.47
C LYS A 7 -19.68 8.66 -3.82
N LEU A 8 -18.95 7.91 -4.64
CA LEU A 8 -18.00 6.88 -4.18
C LEU A 8 -16.56 7.31 -4.47
N VAL A 9 -15.70 7.10 -3.47
CA VAL A 9 -14.25 7.29 -3.57
C VAL A 9 -13.56 5.99 -3.15
N ASP A 10 -12.72 5.47 -4.03
CA ASP A 10 -11.83 4.34 -3.77
C ASP A 10 -10.51 4.88 -3.20
N ALA A 11 -10.18 4.57 -1.95
CA ALA A 11 -9.08 5.18 -1.20
C ALA A 11 -8.24 4.17 -0.38
N PRO A 12 -7.59 3.18 -0.99
CA PRO A 12 -6.68 2.28 -0.28
C PRO A 12 -5.53 3.04 0.39
N VAL A 13 -5.16 2.58 1.59
CA VAL A 13 -4.16 3.24 2.43
C VAL A 13 -2.95 2.34 2.73
N SER A 14 -1.83 2.97 3.07
CA SER A 14 -0.60 2.35 3.58
C SER A 14 -0.05 3.17 4.74
N GLY A 15 0.48 2.50 5.78
CA GLY A 15 1.10 3.18 6.94
C GLY A 15 0.86 2.53 8.30
N GLY A 16 -0.07 1.57 8.39
CA GLY A 16 -0.37 0.86 9.63
C GLY A 16 -1.07 1.74 10.67
N VAL A 17 -1.36 1.16 11.84
CA VAL A 17 -2.18 1.78 12.90
C VAL A 17 -1.58 3.08 13.41
N LYS A 18 -0.25 3.14 13.60
CA LYS A 18 0.44 4.33 14.11
C LYS A 18 0.24 5.54 13.19
N ARG A 19 0.54 5.39 11.89
CA ARG A 19 0.37 6.48 10.92
C ARG A 19 -1.10 6.86 10.71
N ALA A 20 -2.03 5.92 10.91
CA ALA A 20 -3.46 6.24 10.91
C ALA A 20 -3.85 7.16 12.07
N ALA A 21 -3.37 6.87 13.28
CA ALA A 21 -3.61 7.70 14.46
C ALA A 21 -2.97 9.09 14.32
N ASP A 22 -1.80 9.16 13.71
CA ASP A 22 -1.05 10.41 13.52
C ASP A 22 -1.55 11.24 12.31
N GLY A 23 -2.51 10.74 11.52
CA GLY A 23 -2.96 11.40 10.29
C GLY A 23 -1.90 11.47 9.18
N THR A 24 -0.91 10.56 9.21
CA THR A 24 0.25 10.56 8.31
C THR A 24 0.21 9.39 7.32
N LEU A 25 -0.97 8.90 6.95
CA LEU A 25 -1.08 7.79 6.01
C LEU A 25 -0.56 8.17 4.61
N THR A 26 -0.17 7.15 3.86
CA THR A 26 -0.13 7.23 2.41
C THR A 26 -1.47 6.75 1.88
N VAL A 27 -2.20 7.63 1.19
CA VAL A 27 -3.50 7.35 0.59
C VAL A 27 -3.35 7.38 -0.93
N ILE A 28 -3.85 6.34 -1.60
CA ILE A 28 -3.99 6.30 -3.05
C ILE A 28 -5.48 6.41 -3.32
N VAL A 29 -5.92 7.37 -4.13
CA VAL A 29 -7.33 7.70 -4.29
C VAL A 29 -7.76 7.72 -5.77
N SER A 30 -8.97 7.27 -6.05
CA SER A 30 -9.63 7.39 -7.36
C SER A 30 -11.14 7.55 -7.20
N GLY A 31 -11.77 8.31 -8.08
CA GLY A 31 -13.21 8.60 -8.04
C GLY A 31 -13.59 9.63 -9.10
N THR A 32 -14.85 10.06 -9.13
CA THR A 32 -15.25 11.21 -9.96
C THR A 32 -14.77 12.50 -9.32
N ASP A 33 -14.62 13.57 -10.11
CA ASP A 33 -14.15 14.87 -9.62
C ASP A 33 -15.08 15.42 -8.53
N GLU A 34 -16.39 15.22 -8.66
CA GLU A 34 -17.38 15.67 -7.68
C GLU A 34 -17.26 14.90 -6.36
N ALA A 35 -16.94 13.61 -6.41
CA ALA A 35 -16.74 12.79 -5.21
C ALA A 35 -15.45 13.21 -4.49
N LEU A 36 -14.36 13.37 -5.25
CA LEU A 36 -13.06 13.78 -4.74
C LEU A 36 -13.08 15.19 -4.14
N HIS A 37 -13.81 16.11 -4.78
CA HIS A 37 -14.00 17.46 -4.26
C HIS A 37 -14.70 17.45 -2.89
N CYS A 38 -15.76 16.64 -2.74
CA CYS A 38 -16.48 16.51 -1.47
C CYS A 38 -15.62 15.91 -0.34
N THR A 39 -14.72 14.98 -0.64
CA THR A 39 -13.91 14.27 0.38
C THR A 39 -12.52 14.86 0.61
N GLY A 40 -12.08 15.81 -0.23
CA GLY A 40 -10.69 16.27 -0.28
C GLY A 40 -10.12 16.69 1.08
N ARG A 41 -10.88 17.46 1.87
CA ARG A 41 -10.43 17.92 3.19
C ARG A 41 -10.18 16.77 4.17
N VAL A 42 -11.04 15.76 4.17
CA VAL A 42 -10.90 14.58 5.06
C VAL A 42 -9.70 13.75 4.62
N LEU A 43 -9.56 13.51 3.30
CA LEU A 43 -8.44 12.74 2.77
C LEU A 43 -7.10 13.43 3.07
N SER A 44 -7.01 14.75 2.88
CA SER A 44 -5.82 15.52 3.23
C SER A 44 -5.49 15.48 4.73
N ALA A 45 -6.49 15.51 5.62
CA ALA A 45 -6.26 15.44 7.06
C ALA A 45 -5.77 14.06 7.53
N LEU A 46 -6.10 13.00 6.81
CA LEU A 46 -5.71 11.63 7.13
C LEU A 46 -4.34 11.24 6.53
N SER A 47 -3.80 12.05 5.63
CA SER A 47 -2.66 11.66 4.79
C SER A 47 -1.51 12.65 4.87
N GLU A 48 -0.29 12.11 4.99
CA GLU A 48 0.93 12.85 4.66
C GLU A 48 1.18 12.84 3.15
N LYS A 49 0.79 11.75 2.47
CA LYS A 49 0.93 11.58 1.02
C LYS A 49 -0.40 11.16 0.41
N LEU A 50 -0.92 11.96 -0.51
CA LEU A 50 -2.16 11.69 -1.24
C LEU A 50 -1.88 11.58 -2.74
N TYR A 51 -2.08 10.38 -3.31
CA TYR A 51 -1.86 10.09 -4.73
C TYR A 51 -3.19 9.91 -5.45
N LEU A 52 -3.50 10.76 -6.43
CA LEU A 52 -4.69 10.62 -7.27
C LEU A 52 -4.40 9.76 -8.50
N ILE A 53 -5.20 8.71 -8.70
CA ILE A 53 -5.17 7.82 -9.86
C ILE A 53 -6.43 8.06 -10.70
N LYS A 54 -6.25 8.37 -11.99
CA LYS A 54 -7.36 8.47 -12.95
C LYS A 54 -7.82 7.09 -13.39
N GLY A 55 -9.10 6.97 -13.76
CA GLY A 55 -9.71 5.70 -14.17
C GLY A 55 -10.95 5.29 -13.38
N GLY A 56 -11.44 6.16 -12.48
CA GLY A 56 -12.64 5.90 -11.68
C GLY A 56 -12.41 4.87 -10.57
N CYS A 57 -13.51 4.39 -9.99
CA CYS A 57 -13.47 3.42 -8.89
C CYS A 57 -12.73 2.13 -9.31
N GLY A 58 -11.82 1.65 -8.46
CA GLY A 58 -11.01 0.46 -8.71
C GLY A 58 -9.60 0.78 -9.24
N ALA A 59 -9.36 1.98 -9.77
CA ALA A 59 -8.04 2.35 -10.28
C ALA A 59 -7.00 2.46 -9.15
N ALA A 60 -7.35 3.10 -8.03
CA ALA A 60 -6.49 3.16 -6.85
C ALA A 60 -6.29 1.76 -6.23
N SER A 61 -7.36 0.97 -6.12
CA SER A 61 -7.29 -0.42 -5.68
C SER A 61 -6.38 -1.27 -6.58
N SER A 62 -6.34 -1.03 -7.89
CA SER A 62 -5.46 -1.74 -8.83
C SER A 62 -3.98 -1.45 -8.54
N VAL A 63 -3.63 -0.20 -8.25
CA VAL A 63 -2.27 0.15 -7.80
C VAL A 63 -1.93 -0.56 -6.50
N LYS A 64 -2.88 -0.62 -5.55
CA LYS A 64 -2.68 -1.35 -4.30
C LYS A 64 -2.49 -2.85 -4.52
N MET A 65 -3.23 -3.45 -5.45
CA MET A 65 -3.08 -4.87 -5.81
C MET A 65 -1.67 -5.17 -6.33
N VAL A 66 -1.11 -4.32 -7.19
CA VAL A 66 0.28 -4.46 -7.66
C VAL A 66 1.26 -4.44 -6.46
N ASN A 67 1.09 -3.50 -5.54
CA ASN A 67 1.94 -3.43 -4.35
C ASN A 67 1.80 -4.69 -3.46
N GLN A 68 0.58 -5.22 -3.29
CA GLN A 68 0.36 -6.41 -2.47
C GLN A 68 0.88 -7.68 -3.14
N LEU A 69 0.83 -7.77 -4.48
CA LEU A 69 1.47 -8.86 -5.21
C LEU A 69 2.99 -8.86 -4.99
N LEU A 70 3.64 -7.71 -5.15
CA LEU A 70 5.08 -7.55 -4.89
C LEU A 70 5.44 -7.93 -3.45
N ALA A 71 4.65 -7.47 -2.47
CA ALA A 71 4.86 -7.82 -1.07
C ALA A 71 4.81 -9.34 -0.86
N GLY A 72 3.80 -10.03 -1.42
CA GLY A 72 3.68 -11.48 -1.32
C GLY A 72 4.86 -12.23 -1.92
N VAL A 73 5.26 -11.88 -3.15
CA VAL A 73 6.40 -12.50 -3.85
C VAL A 73 7.69 -12.29 -3.06
N HIS A 74 7.99 -11.06 -2.64
CA HIS A 74 9.21 -10.76 -1.91
C HIS A 74 9.29 -11.46 -0.55
N ILE A 75 8.17 -11.57 0.17
CA ILE A 75 8.14 -12.31 1.44
C ILE A 75 8.48 -13.79 1.21
N ALA A 76 7.86 -14.41 0.21
CA ALA A 76 8.12 -15.82 -0.11
C ALA A 76 9.59 -16.03 -0.51
N SER A 77 10.12 -15.22 -1.43
CA SER A 77 11.52 -15.32 -1.85
C SER A 77 12.51 -15.05 -0.71
N ALA A 78 12.24 -14.07 0.16
CA ALA A 78 13.08 -13.81 1.32
C ALA A 78 13.08 -14.98 2.31
N ALA A 79 11.92 -15.60 2.55
CA ALA A 79 11.82 -16.77 3.41
C ALA A 79 12.62 -17.96 2.84
N GLU A 80 12.50 -18.24 1.54
CA GLU A 80 13.27 -19.29 0.85
C GLU A 80 14.78 -19.02 0.90
N ALA A 81 15.21 -17.78 0.65
CA ALA A 81 16.61 -17.39 0.72
C ALA A 81 17.20 -17.60 2.13
N MET A 82 16.45 -17.24 3.18
CA MET A 82 16.88 -17.47 4.56
C MET A 82 16.90 -18.97 4.90
N ALA A 83 15.92 -19.75 4.44
CA ALA A 83 15.90 -21.20 4.62
C ALA A 83 17.09 -21.89 3.93
N PHE A 84 17.44 -21.44 2.72
CA PHE A 84 18.62 -21.90 2.00
C PHE A 84 19.91 -21.56 2.75
N GLY A 85 20.04 -20.32 3.25
CA GLY A 85 21.16 -19.91 4.10
C GLY A 85 21.30 -20.78 5.35
N ALA A 86 20.18 -21.10 6.02
CA ALA A 86 20.18 -22.01 7.17
C ALA A 86 20.65 -23.43 6.78
N ARG A 87 20.21 -23.96 5.63
CA ARG A 87 20.64 -25.27 5.12
C ARG A 87 22.14 -25.32 4.79
N LEU A 88 22.73 -24.18 4.43
CA LEU A 88 24.18 -24.02 4.27
C LEU A 88 24.93 -23.84 5.59
N ASN A 89 24.26 -24.02 6.74
CA ASN A 89 24.79 -23.77 8.10
C ASN A 89 25.22 -22.32 8.36
N LEU A 90 24.65 -21.36 7.63
CA LEU A 90 24.89 -19.94 7.88
C LEU A 90 23.96 -19.41 8.98
N ARG A 91 24.45 -18.43 9.76
CA ARG A 91 23.59 -17.67 10.67
C ARG A 91 22.71 -16.72 9.86
N THR A 92 21.44 -17.06 9.68
CA THR A 92 20.46 -16.30 8.88
C THR A 92 20.39 -14.82 9.25
N ARG A 93 20.54 -14.48 10.54
CA ARG A 93 20.60 -13.07 10.99
C ARG A 93 21.77 -12.30 10.35
N ARG A 94 22.96 -12.90 10.30
CA ARG A 94 24.14 -12.31 9.66
C ARG A 94 23.98 -12.25 8.14
N VAL A 95 23.36 -13.26 7.53
CA VAL A 95 23.03 -13.25 6.09
C VAL A 95 22.11 -12.08 5.75
N PHE A 96 21.04 -11.89 6.54
CA PHE A 96 20.14 -10.75 6.39
C PHE A 96 20.86 -9.41 6.51
N GLU A 97 21.71 -9.24 7.52
CA GLU A 97 22.48 -7.99 7.72
C GLU A 97 23.42 -7.69 6.55
N ILE A 98 24.08 -8.71 5.98
CA ILE A 98 24.95 -8.54 4.80
C ILE A 98 24.11 -8.16 3.58
N ILE A 99 23.03 -8.89 3.29
CA ILE A 99 22.23 -8.70 2.08
C ILE A 99 21.42 -7.40 2.12
N GLN A 100 20.94 -6.96 3.28
CA GLN A 100 20.19 -5.70 3.42
C GLN A 100 21.05 -4.47 3.04
N HIS A 101 22.38 -4.59 3.12
CA HIS A 101 23.33 -3.52 2.86
C HIS A 101 24.27 -3.78 1.67
N ALA A 102 24.09 -4.90 0.97
CA ALA A 102 24.82 -5.23 -0.26
C ALA A 102 24.19 -4.49 -1.46
#